data_AF-A0A0D2LRM4-F1
#
_entry.id   AF-A0A0D2LRM4-F1
#
_cell.length_a   1.000
_cell.length_b   1.000
_cell.length_c   1.000
_cell.angle_alpha   90.00
_cell.angle_beta   90.00
_cell.angle_gamma   90.00
#
_symmetry.space_group_name_H-M   'P 1'
#
loop_
_entity.id
_entity.type
_entity.pdbx_description
1 polymer ?
#
loop_
_entity_poly.entity_id
_entity_poly.type
_entity_poly.pdbx_seq_one_letter_code
_entity_poly.pdbx_strand_id
1 'polypeptide(L)'
;QETGDLRLRHLQGLVNTFNSTIMRAMRCNMDIKYLGSGPSTKAIIYYITDYITKSQLKTHVAYATLQVAINGLQQADNNIDDIPGRAKCLLQKCAFSMVSRQELSSQQVASYLWDYSNHFTSHTYCKLYWFSIE
;
A
#
# COMPACT_ATOMS: atom_id res chain seq x y z
N GLN A 1 0.09 32.73 -25.61
CA GLN A 1 -1.09 32.10 -24.98
C GLN A 1 -0.83 32.07 -23.49
N GLU A 2 -1.60 32.83 -22.70
CA GLU A 2 -1.59 32.65 -21.25
C GLU A 2 -2.29 31.34 -20.93
N THR A 3 -1.60 30.41 -20.28
CA THR A 3 -2.10 29.05 -20.00
C THR A 3 -3.21 29.00 -18.94
N GLY A 4 -3.59 30.14 -18.36
CA GLY A 4 -4.57 30.22 -17.27
C GLY A 4 -4.09 29.61 -15.94
N ASP A 5 -2.79 29.30 -15.83
CA ASP A 5 -2.23 28.63 -14.65
C ASP A 5 -2.07 29.61 -13.49
N LEU A 6 -2.82 29.38 -12.40
CA LEU A 6 -2.60 30.09 -11.14
C LEU A 6 -1.45 29.41 -10.38
N ARG A 7 -0.41 30.19 -10.11
CA ARG A 7 0.72 29.76 -9.28
C ARG A 7 0.67 30.47 -7.95
N LEU A 8 0.74 29.72 -6.86
CA LEU A 8 0.90 30.30 -5.55
C LEU A 8 2.29 30.94 -5.45
N ARG A 9 2.37 32.13 -4.83
CA ARG A 9 3.64 32.81 -4.63
C ARG A 9 4.41 32.13 -3.50
N HIS A 10 5.62 31.62 -3.80
CA HIS A 10 6.52 31.10 -2.78
C HIS A 10 7.38 32.24 -2.24
N LEU A 11 7.37 32.44 -0.92
CA LEU A 11 8.30 33.36 -0.26
C LEU A 11 9.70 32.74 -0.13
N GLN A 12 9.77 31.43 0.06
CA GLN A 12 11.00 30.65 0.20
C GLN A 12 11.02 29.54 -0.86
N GLY A 13 11.85 29.67 -1.89
CA GLY A 13 11.85 28.74 -3.04
C GLY A 13 12.28 27.30 -2.73
N LEU A 14 12.90 27.07 -1.56
CA LEU A 14 13.34 25.74 -1.10
C LEU A 14 12.26 25.02 -0.28
N VAL A 15 11.13 25.66 0.02
CA VAL A 15 10.06 25.10 0.83
C VAL A 15 8.87 24.78 -0.07
N ASN A 16 8.42 23.52 -0.01
CA ASN A 16 7.21 23.09 -0.69
C ASN A 16 5.99 23.86 -0.20
N THR A 17 4.97 23.98 -1.04
CA THR A 17 3.69 24.55 -0.63
C THR A 17 3.07 23.66 0.44
N PHE A 18 2.75 24.26 1.59
CA PHE A 18 2.15 23.54 2.71
C PHE A 18 0.99 24.35 3.30
N ASN A 19 0.16 23.66 4.07
CA ASN A 19 -0.86 24.26 4.90
C ASN A 19 -0.51 24.03 6.37
N SER A 20 -0.39 25.09 7.17
CA SER A 20 0.02 24.99 8.58
C SER A 20 -0.94 24.15 9.42
N THR A 21 -2.25 24.30 9.20
CA THR A 21 -3.29 23.53 9.91
C THR A 21 -3.19 22.04 9.60
N ILE A 22 -3.10 21.67 8.31
CA ILE A 22 -3.00 20.25 7.92
C ILE A 22 -1.67 19.67 8.38
N MET A 23 -0.56 20.43 8.30
CA MET A 23 0.75 19.97 8.79
C MET A 23 0.70 19.67 10.30
N ARG A 24 0.01 20.53 11.07
CA ARG A 24 -0.15 20.37 12.52
C ARG A 24 -1.00 19.14 12.85
N ALA A 25 -2.06 18.90 12.08
CA ALA A 25 -2.99 17.79 12.28
C ALA A 25 -2.37 16.45 11.87
N MET A 26 -1.81 16.39 10.65
CA MET A 26 -1.33 15.14 10.04
C MET A 26 0.09 14.77 10.46
N ARG A 27 0.89 15.74 10.93
CA ARG A 27 2.28 15.55 11.38
C ARG A 27 3.17 14.83 10.34
N CYS A 28 2.87 14.99 9.06
CA CYS A 28 3.61 14.41 7.95
C CYS A 28 3.98 15.47 6.91
N ASN A 29 4.95 15.15 6.05
CA ASN A 29 5.33 16.02 4.94
C ASN A 29 4.15 16.22 3.98
N MET A 30 4.06 17.40 3.36
CA MET A 30 3.00 17.74 2.42
C MET A 30 3.54 18.51 1.22
N ASP A 31 2.90 18.30 0.07
CA ASP A 31 3.06 19.09 -1.14
C ASP A 31 1.66 19.41 -1.70
N ILE A 32 1.22 20.65 -1.54
CA ILE A 32 -0.09 21.11 -2.01
C ILE A 32 0.07 21.87 -3.32
N LYS A 33 -0.59 21.43 -4.39
CA LYS A 33 -0.59 22.14 -5.67
C LYS A 33 -2.01 22.47 -6.11
N TYR A 34 -2.19 23.70 -6.60
CA TYR A 34 -3.40 24.09 -7.29
C TYR A 34 -3.40 23.49 -8.70
N LEU A 35 -4.56 22.95 -9.11
CA LEU A 35 -4.76 22.27 -10.39
C LEU A 35 -5.68 23.12 -11.26
N GLY A 36 -5.12 24.14 -11.93
CA GLY A 36 -5.87 25.08 -12.76
C GLY A 36 -6.00 24.69 -14.23
N SER A 37 -5.12 23.80 -14.70
CA SER A 37 -4.97 23.46 -16.10
C SER A 37 -5.12 21.96 -16.33
N GLY A 38 -5.85 21.57 -17.38
CA GLY A 38 -6.10 20.17 -17.74
C GLY A 38 -4.82 19.34 -17.93
N PRO A 39 -3.85 19.79 -18.75
CA PRO A 39 -2.56 19.12 -18.91
C PRO A 39 -1.79 18.92 -17.59
N SER A 40 -1.68 19.96 -16.76
CA SER A 40 -0.99 19.90 -15.46
C SER A 40 -1.67 18.92 -14.51
N THR A 41 -3.01 18.94 -14.49
CA THR A 41 -3.84 18.02 -13.72
C THR A 41 -3.62 16.57 -14.14
N LYS A 42 -3.63 16.30 -15.44
CA LYS A 42 -3.38 14.95 -15.98
C LYS A 42 -2.01 14.44 -15.55
N ALA A 43 -0.96 15.24 -15.69
CA ALA A 43 0.40 14.85 -15.30
C ALA A 43 0.50 14.52 -13.81
N ILE A 44 -0.08 15.36 -12.94
CA ILE A 44 -0.08 15.15 -11.49
C ILE A 44 -0.88 13.90 -11.10
N ILE A 45 -2.04 13.67 -11.71
CA ILE A 45 -2.83 12.45 -11.46
C ILE A 45 -2.02 11.20 -11.84
N TYR A 46 -1.36 11.20 -13.00
CA TYR A 46 -0.51 10.07 -13.39
C TYR A 46 0.62 9.82 -12.40
N TYR A 47 1.29 10.89 -11.96
CA TYR A 47 2.37 10.81 -10.96
C TYR A 47 1.88 10.24 -9.62
N ILE A 48 0.77 10.76 -9.10
CA ILE A 48 0.18 10.28 -7.84
C ILE A 48 -0.27 8.82 -7.98
N THR A 49 -0.91 8.48 -9.09
CA THR A 49 -1.38 7.12 -9.34
C THR A 49 -0.22 6.15 -9.38
N ASP A 50 0.83 6.44 -10.15
CA ASP A 50 2.06 5.64 -10.20
C ASP A 50 2.67 5.46 -8.80
N TYR A 51 2.67 6.51 -7.98
CA TYR A 51 3.20 6.43 -6.63
C TYR A 51 2.35 5.55 -5.71
N ILE A 52 1.02 5.67 -5.76
CA ILE A 52 0.10 4.89 -4.94
C ILE A 52 0.09 3.42 -5.36
N THR A 53 0.19 3.14 -6.66
CA THR A 53 0.18 1.77 -7.20
C THR A 53 1.54 1.08 -7.14
N LYS A 54 2.60 1.74 -6.68
CA LYS A 54 3.89 1.08 -6.40
C LYS A 54 3.67 -0.09 -5.45
N SER A 55 4.13 -1.26 -5.89
CA SER A 55 4.04 -2.48 -5.09
C SER A 55 4.66 -2.27 -3.71
N GLN A 56 3.85 -2.44 -2.68
CA GLN A 56 4.29 -2.32 -1.28
C GLN A 56 5.18 -3.48 -0.86
N LEU A 57 5.07 -4.64 -1.54
CA LEU A 57 5.85 -5.83 -1.21
C LEU A 57 7.16 -5.84 -1.98
N LYS A 58 8.22 -5.35 -1.33
CA LYS A 58 9.58 -5.42 -1.88
C LYS A 58 10.06 -6.88 -1.90
N THR A 59 10.67 -7.29 -3.00
CA THR A 59 11.13 -8.68 -3.23
C THR A 59 12.01 -9.24 -2.10
N HIS A 60 12.81 -8.41 -1.43
CA HIS A 60 13.63 -8.86 -0.30
C HIS A 60 12.81 -9.28 0.93
N VAL A 61 11.64 -8.66 1.16
CA VAL A 61 10.71 -9.05 2.24
C VAL A 61 10.12 -10.42 1.93
N ALA A 62 9.76 -10.67 0.68
CA ALA A 62 9.29 -11.98 0.22
C ALA A 62 10.37 -13.06 0.42
N TYR A 63 11.63 -12.78 0.06
CA TYR A 63 12.73 -13.73 0.29
C TYR A 63 13.01 -14.01 1.77
N ALA A 64 13.07 -12.97 2.61
CA ALA A 64 13.32 -13.15 4.04
C ALA A 64 12.20 -13.95 4.73
N THR A 65 10.96 -13.75 4.31
CA THR A 65 9.79 -14.46 4.86
C THR A 65 9.72 -15.92 4.41
N LEU A 66 10.07 -16.20 3.15
CA LEU A 66 10.28 -17.56 2.64
C LEU A 66 11.35 -18.30 3.46
N GLN A 67 12.51 -17.67 3.68
CA GLN A 67 13.59 -18.28 4.46
C GLN A 67 13.16 -18.63 5.90
N VAL A 68 12.45 -17.72 6.57
CA VAL A 68 11.95 -17.95 7.94
C VAL A 68 10.93 -19.10 7.96
N ALA A 69 10.04 -19.18 6.98
CA ALA A 69 9.06 -20.25 6.90
C ALA A 69 9.71 -21.63 6.63
N ILE A 70 10.72 -21.68 5.76
CA ILE A 70 11.49 -22.91 5.49
C ILE A 70 12.19 -23.39 6.77
N ASN A 71 12.90 -22.50 7.45
CA ASN A 71 13.62 -22.83 8.68
C ASN A 71 12.65 -23.31 9.78
N GLY A 72 11.48 -22.67 9.90
CA GLY A 72 10.45 -23.05 10.88
C GLY A 72 9.74 -24.36 10.58
N LEU A 73 9.84 -24.91 9.37
CA LEU A 73 9.35 -26.26 9.05
C LEU A 73 10.43 -27.32 9.27
N GLN A 74 11.69 -27.02 8.96
CA GLN A 74 12.82 -27.92 9.23
C GLN A 74 12.95 -28.25 10.73
N GLN A 75 12.58 -27.31 11.61
CA GLN A 75 12.60 -27.52 13.06
C GLN A 75 11.35 -28.23 13.60
N ALA A 76 10.23 -28.20 12.87
CA ALA A 76 8.93 -28.61 13.40
C ALA A 76 8.53 -30.05 13.03
N ASP A 77 9.17 -30.70 12.04
CA ASP A 77 8.63 -31.96 11.53
C ASP A 77 9.69 -32.98 11.08
N ASN A 78 9.83 -34.05 11.87
CA ASN A 78 10.55 -35.27 11.53
C ASN A 78 9.59 -36.45 11.25
N ASN A 79 8.25 -36.27 11.25
CA ASN A 79 7.37 -37.43 11.44
C ASN A 79 6.00 -37.43 10.71
N ILE A 80 5.81 -36.69 9.61
CA ILE A 80 4.55 -36.76 8.84
C ILE A 80 4.85 -36.91 7.33
N ASP A 81 4.43 -38.04 6.75
CA ASP A 81 4.54 -38.40 5.32
C ASP A 81 3.64 -37.57 4.37
N ASP A 82 3.04 -36.47 4.84
CA ASP A 82 2.12 -35.61 4.09
C ASP A 82 2.85 -34.42 3.43
N ILE A 83 3.53 -34.71 2.31
CA ILE A 83 4.21 -33.71 1.47
C ILE A 83 3.27 -32.56 1.06
N PRO A 84 2.02 -32.79 0.55
CA PRO A 84 1.14 -31.70 0.15
C PRO A 84 0.66 -30.86 1.34
N GLY A 85 0.38 -31.46 2.50
CA GLY A 85 0.08 -30.72 3.74
C GLY A 85 1.23 -29.81 4.17
N ARG A 86 2.48 -30.31 4.08
CA ARG A 86 3.69 -29.53 4.40
C ARG A 86 3.89 -28.36 3.44
N ALA A 87 3.68 -28.55 2.14
CA ALA A 87 3.78 -27.48 1.14
C ALA A 87 2.73 -26.39 1.38
N LYS A 88 1.48 -26.77 1.68
CA LYS A 88 0.41 -25.82 2.02
C LYS A 88 0.74 -25.03 3.29
N CYS A 89 1.23 -25.70 4.33
CA CYS A 89 1.65 -25.06 5.58
C CYS A 89 2.81 -24.07 5.36
N LEU A 90 3.79 -24.42 4.52
CA LEU A 90 4.88 -23.51 4.12
C LEU A 90 4.31 -22.23 3.49
N LEU A 91 3.45 -22.37 2.48
CA LEU A 91 2.88 -21.24 1.76
C LEU A 91 2.07 -20.34 2.69
N GLN A 92 1.26 -20.94 3.59
CA GLN A 92 0.51 -20.18 4.59
C GLN A 92 1.43 -19.42 5.55
N LYS A 93 2.48 -20.07 6.09
CA LYS A 93 3.46 -19.41 6.96
C LYS A 93 4.20 -18.28 6.24
N CYS A 94 4.56 -18.47 4.97
CA CYS A 94 5.17 -17.41 4.15
C CYS A 94 4.21 -16.23 4.00
N ALA A 95 2.96 -16.50 3.61
CA ALA A 95 1.95 -15.47 3.41
C ALA A 95 1.69 -14.66 4.69
N PHE A 96 1.49 -15.33 5.83
CA PHE A 96 1.28 -14.63 7.11
C PHE A 96 2.53 -13.88 7.57
N SER A 97 3.72 -14.43 7.35
CA SER A 97 4.98 -13.75 7.69
C SER A 97 5.16 -12.48 6.84
N MET A 98 4.84 -12.53 5.54
CA MET A 98 4.82 -11.36 4.65
C MET A 98 3.85 -10.29 5.13
N VAL A 99 2.61 -10.67 5.43
CA VAL A 99 1.59 -9.72 5.90
C VAL A 99 2.00 -9.09 7.23
N SER A 100 2.58 -9.86 8.16
CA SER A 100 2.99 -9.31 9.47
C SER A 100 4.16 -8.33 9.40
N ARG A 101 5.00 -8.46 8.37
CA ARG A 101 6.18 -7.60 8.15
C ARG A 101 5.90 -6.44 7.19
N GLN A 102 4.67 -6.33 6.69
CA GLN A 102 4.29 -5.23 5.82
C GLN A 102 4.23 -3.93 6.62
N GLU A 103 5.04 -2.95 6.20
CA GLU A 103 4.95 -1.60 6.74
C GLU A 103 3.62 -0.95 6.31
N LEU A 104 2.87 -0.42 7.27
CA LEU A 104 1.61 0.29 7.04
C LEU A 104 1.78 1.77 7.37
N SER A 105 1.06 2.64 6.66
CA SER A 105 1.08 4.07 6.98
C SER A 105 0.38 4.35 8.30
N SER A 106 0.85 5.36 9.05
CA SER A 106 0.22 5.75 10.32
C SER A 106 -1.25 6.16 10.14
N GLN A 107 -1.59 6.74 8.99
CA GLN A 107 -2.95 7.11 8.64
C GLN A 107 -3.84 5.88 8.42
N GLN A 108 -3.33 4.84 7.76
CA GLN A 108 -4.04 3.57 7.59
C GLN A 108 -4.31 2.90 8.94
N VAL A 109 -3.28 2.83 9.79
CA VAL A 109 -3.40 2.24 11.13
C VAL A 109 -4.40 3.04 11.98
N ALA A 110 -4.32 4.36 11.98
CA ALA A 110 -5.28 5.21 12.69
C ALA A 110 -6.71 4.98 12.19
N SER A 111 -6.95 5.02 10.88
CA SER A 111 -8.28 4.77 10.29
C SER A 111 -8.86 3.43 10.71
N TYR A 112 -8.03 2.38 10.76
CA TYR A 112 -8.45 1.06 11.22
C TYR A 112 -8.79 1.06 12.73
N LEU A 113 -7.96 1.68 13.57
CA LEU A 113 -8.21 1.78 15.01
C LEU A 113 -9.46 2.60 15.35
N TRP A 114 -9.83 3.56 14.50
CA TRP A 114 -11.05 4.35 14.62
C TRP A 114 -12.29 3.68 14.00
N ASP A 115 -12.16 2.45 13.51
CA ASP A 115 -13.23 1.67 12.87
C ASP A 115 -13.87 2.39 11.67
N TYR A 116 -13.05 3.16 10.94
CA TYR A 116 -13.49 3.82 9.72
C TYR A 116 -13.49 2.86 8.54
N SER A 117 -14.49 2.98 7.67
CA SER A 117 -14.56 2.19 6.44
C SER A 117 -13.33 2.47 5.57
N ASN A 118 -12.65 1.38 5.20
CA ASN A 118 -11.49 1.40 4.30
C ASN A 118 -11.87 1.02 2.85
N HIS A 119 -13.16 0.85 2.56
CA HIS A 119 -13.64 0.53 1.22
C HIS A 119 -14.75 1.49 0.80
N PHE A 120 -14.68 1.92 -0.46
CA PHE A 120 -15.74 2.65 -1.14
C PHE A 120 -16.14 1.82 -2.35
N THR A 121 -17.40 1.41 -2.43
CA THR A 121 -17.95 0.76 -3.63
C THR A 121 -19.08 1.62 -4.18
N SER A 122 -19.03 1.89 -5.49
CA SER A 122 -20.14 2.55 -6.17
C SER A 122 -21.24 1.56 -6.58
N HIS A 123 -20.90 0.27 -6.68
CA HIS A 123 -21.80 -0.77 -7.18
C HIS A 123 -21.76 -2.00 -6.27
N THR A 124 -22.83 -2.79 -6.30
CA THR A 124 -22.91 -4.09 -5.63
C THR A 124 -22.54 -5.20 -6.62
N TYR A 125 -21.60 -6.05 -6.24
CA TYR A 125 -21.15 -7.18 -7.07
C TYR A 125 -21.73 -8.50 -6.55
N CYS A 126 -21.94 -9.49 -7.42
CA CYS A 126 -22.30 -10.84 -6.99
C CYS A 126 -21.04 -11.67 -6.66
N LYS A 127 -21.15 -12.60 -5.71
CA LYS A 127 -20.06 -13.53 -5.39
C LYS A 127 -19.97 -14.56 -6.51
N LEU A 128 -18.84 -14.61 -7.20
CA LEU A 128 -18.49 -15.71 -8.10
C LEU A 128 -17.68 -16.74 -7.31
N TYR A 129 -18.21 -17.96 -7.21
CA TYR A 129 -17.46 -19.08 -6.65
C TYR A 129 -16.57 -19.64 -7.75
N TRP A 130 -15.26 -19.69 -7.48
CA TRP A 130 -14.34 -20.43 -8.35
C TRP A 130 -14.65 -21.91 -8.20
N PHE A 131 -15.08 -22.54 -9.29
CA PHE A 131 -15.09 -24.00 -9.37
C PHE A 131 -13.65 -24.49 -9.30
N SER A 132 -13.41 -25.61 -8.61
CA SER A 132 -12.10 -26.25 -8.61
C SER A 132 -11.67 -26.47 -10.06
N ILE A 133 -10.53 -25.91 -10.43
CA ILE A 133 -9.82 -26.30 -11.64
C ILE A 133 -9.27 -27.70 -11.34
N GLU A 134 -9.82 -28.71 -12.02
CA GLU A 134 -9.24 -30.07 -12.06
C GLU A 134 -7.83 -30.06 -12.66
#